data_AF-A0A2D9SVV6-F1
#
_entry.id   AF-A0A2D9SVV6-F1
#
_cell.length_a   1.000
_cell.length_b   1.000
_cell.length_c   1.000
_cell.angle_alpha   90.00
_cell.angle_beta   90.00
_cell.angle_gamma   90.00
#
_symmetry.space_group_name_H-M   'P 1'
#
loop_
_entity.id
_entity.type
_entity.pdbx_description
1 polymer ?
#
loop_
_entity_poly.entity_id
_entity_poly.type
_entity_poly.pdbx_seq_one_letter_code
_entity_poly.pdbx_strand_id
1 'polypeptide(L)'
;MFETIVAKASGISADSPLAGALSLRSDILHLTENSHEASLRPNHPGGLSHAERAGLACRIAKRNNEETLARHYESLFSVGSHALADTDFEGGHDTRIKAILRHTDLVTLNPKDVKAEDVSALKSAGLNDADIVRLSELIAFIAYQIRVVTGLRLMAQVA
;
A
#
# COMPACT_ATOMS: atom_id res chain seq x y z
N MET A 1 -2.20 21.04 -0.09
CA MET A 1 -1.25 20.10 0.58
C MET A 1 -1.85 19.33 1.75
N PHE A 2 -2.58 19.93 2.71
CA PHE A 2 -3.16 19.19 3.85
C PHE A 2 -4.29 18.22 3.46
N GLU A 3 -4.76 18.31 2.22
CA GLU A 3 -5.76 17.40 1.65
C GLU A 3 -5.21 16.05 1.19
N THR A 4 -3.88 15.88 1.12
CA THR A 4 -3.25 14.62 0.70
C THR A 4 -3.52 13.51 1.70
N ILE A 5 -3.51 12.27 1.24
CA ILE A 5 -3.75 11.10 2.09
C ILE A 5 -2.73 11.01 3.21
N VAL A 6 -1.46 11.35 2.95
CA VAL A 6 -0.41 11.38 3.98
C VAL A 6 -0.71 12.40 5.07
N ALA A 7 -1.11 13.63 4.70
CA ALA A 7 -1.41 14.67 5.68
C ALA A 7 -2.65 14.31 6.51
N LYS A 8 -3.73 13.85 5.85
CA LYS A 8 -4.94 13.37 6.53
C LYS A 8 -4.67 12.19 7.45
N ALA A 9 -3.94 11.18 6.96
CA ALA A 9 -3.66 9.99 7.74
C ALA A 9 -2.72 10.26 8.92
N SER A 10 -1.83 11.24 8.81
CA SER A 10 -0.97 11.67 9.92
C SER A 10 -1.64 12.64 10.90
N GLY A 11 -2.85 13.11 10.60
CA GLY A 11 -3.57 14.08 11.44
C GLY A 11 -2.97 15.49 11.40
N ILE A 12 -2.17 15.80 10.37
CA ILE A 12 -1.52 17.10 10.24
C ILE A 12 -2.45 18.06 9.51
N SER A 13 -2.87 19.09 10.22
CA SER A 13 -3.63 20.23 9.70
C SER A 13 -2.78 21.50 9.63
N ALA A 14 -3.37 22.61 9.18
CA ALA A 14 -2.74 23.92 9.21
C ALA A 14 -2.37 24.40 10.63
N ASP A 15 -3.05 23.87 11.66
CA ASP A 15 -2.81 24.21 13.07
C ASP A 15 -1.76 23.30 13.72
N SER A 16 -1.21 22.33 12.99
CA SER A 16 -0.19 21.42 13.49
C SER A 16 1.13 22.14 13.75
N PRO A 17 1.89 21.77 14.78
CA PRO A 17 3.26 22.30 14.98
C PRO A 17 4.18 21.96 13.80
N LEU A 18 3.85 20.94 12.99
CA LEU A 18 4.62 20.58 11.80
C LEU A 18 4.18 21.33 10.53
N ALA A 19 3.13 22.15 10.57
CA ALA A 19 2.55 22.79 9.38
C ALA A 19 3.59 23.60 8.57
N GLY A 20 4.46 24.36 9.24
CA GLY A 20 5.51 25.13 8.59
C GLY A 20 6.54 24.23 7.88
N ALA A 21 6.98 23.15 8.54
CA ALA A 21 7.93 22.20 7.97
C ALA A 21 7.36 21.45 6.75
N LEU A 22 6.10 21.00 6.82
CA LEU A 22 5.45 20.35 5.69
C LEU A 22 5.17 21.34 4.55
N SER A 23 4.91 22.61 4.84
CA SER A 23 4.71 23.63 3.79
C SER A 23 5.94 23.81 2.91
N LEU A 24 7.15 23.70 3.50
CA LEU A 24 8.42 23.68 2.76
C LEU A 24 8.66 22.40 1.94
N ARG A 25 7.74 21.42 2.01
CA ARG A 25 7.80 20.12 1.35
C ARG A 25 6.50 19.81 0.60
N SER A 26 5.69 20.82 0.28
CA SER A 26 4.43 20.66 -0.45
C SER A 26 4.59 19.79 -1.70
N ASP A 27 5.66 20.00 -2.46
CA ASP A 27 5.93 19.29 -3.71
C ASP A 27 6.13 17.79 -3.48
N ILE A 28 6.79 17.40 -2.39
CA ILE A 28 6.99 15.99 -2.03
C ILE A 28 5.66 15.35 -1.64
N LEU A 29 4.80 16.06 -0.90
CA LEU A 29 3.47 15.56 -0.55
C LEU A 29 2.60 15.39 -1.79
N HIS A 30 2.69 16.33 -2.74
CA HIS A 30 1.99 16.23 -4.02
C HIS A 30 2.52 15.07 -4.88
N LEU A 31 3.83 14.87 -4.97
CA LEU A 31 4.41 13.72 -5.66
C LEU A 31 4.03 12.38 -5.00
N THR A 32 3.92 12.37 -3.67
CA THR A 32 3.44 11.20 -2.91
C THR A 32 1.98 10.90 -3.23
N GLU A 33 1.13 11.93 -3.31
CA GLU A 33 -0.28 11.80 -3.71
C GLU A 33 -0.41 11.28 -5.15
N ASN A 34 0.40 11.80 -6.08
CA ASN A 34 0.43 11.31 -7.45
C ASN A 34 0.89 9.84 -7.52
N SER A 35 1.86 9.46 -6.68
CA SER A 35 2.34 8.07 -6.58
C SER A 35 1.28 7.13 -6.00
N HIS A 36 0.47 7.63 -5.06
CA HIS A 36 -0.70 6.91 -4.52
C HIS A 36 -1.70 6.62 -5.64
N GLU A 37 -2.13 7.63 -6.38
CA GLU A 37 -3.06 7.44 -7.49
C GLU A 37 -2.48 6.54 -8.60
N ALA A 38 -1.20 6.71 -8.96
CA ALA A 38 -0.55 5.87 -9.96
C ALA A 38 -0.43 4.40 -9.52
N SER A 39 -0.22 4.14 -8.22
CA SER A 39 -0.08 2.77 -7.69
C SER A 39 -1.43 2.06 -7.55
N LEU A 40 -2.47 2.78 -7.16
CA LEU A 40 -3.79 2.19 -6.88
C LEU A 40 -4.72 2.22 -8.10
N ARG A 41 -4.65 3.28 -8.91
CA ARG A 41 -5.53 3.55 -10.05
C ARG A 41 -4.74 3.91 -11.33
N PRO A 42 -3.77 3.08 -11.75
CA PRO A 42 -3.08 3.30 -13.02
C PRO A 42 -4.08 3.23 -14.19
N ASN A 43 -3.86 4.07 -15.21
CA ASN A 43 -4.62 4.03 -16.48
C ASN A 43 -4.53 2.67 -17.18
N HIS A 44 -3.38 1.99 -17.02
CA HIS A 44 -3.12 0.67 -17.57
C HIS A 44 -2.84 -0.30 -16.41
N PRO A 45 -3.86 -0.94 -15.82
CA PRO A 45 -3.70 -1.76 -14.62
C PRO A 45 -2.86 -3.03 -14.82
N GLY A 46 -2.74 -3.50 -16.06
CA GLY A 46 -2.09 -4.78 -16.35
C GLY A 46 -2.91 -5.95 -15.79
N GLY A 47 -2.23 -7.00 -15.37
CA GLY A 47 -2.86 -8.17 -14.74
C GLY A 47 -3.18 -8.00 -13.26
N LEU A 48 -2.98 -6.81 -12.67
CA LEU A 48 -3.42 -6.49 -11.30
C LEU A 48 -4.49 -5.40 -11.34
N SER A 49 -5.75 -5.81 -11.17
CA SER A 49 -6.91 -4.94 -11.22
C SER A 49 -6.91 -3.88 -10.10
N HIS A 50 -7.70 -2.82 -10.27
CA HIS A 50 -7.88 -1.81 -9.21
C HIS A 50 -8.49 -2.41 -7.93
N ALA A 51 -9.37 -3.40 -8.06
CA ALA A 51 -9.94 -4.12 -6.92
C ALA A 51 -8.86 -4.87 -6.11
N GLU A 52 -7.97 -5.59 -6.82
CA GLU A 52 -6.85 -6.28 -6.19
C GLU A 52 -5.89 -5.31 -5.53
N ARG A 53 -5.56 -4.20 -6.20
CA ARG A 53 -4.70 -3.14 -5.62
C ARG A 53 -5.29 -2.58 -4.33
N ALA A 54 -6.58 -2.27 -4.31
CA ALA A 54 -7.26 -1.75 -3.13
C ALA A 54 -7.29 -2.78 -1.98
N GLY A 55 -7.64 -4.03 -2.28
CA GLY A 55 -7.66 -5.11 -1.29
C GLY A 55 -6.28 -5.39 -0.69
N LEU A 56 -5.25 -5.49 -1.53
CA LEU A 56 -3.87 -5.71 -1.08
C LEU A 56 -3.33 -4.52 -0.29
N ALA A 57 -3.59 -3.28 -0.71
CA ALA A 57 -3.20 -2.10 0.05
C ALA A 57 -3.82 -2.08 1.45
N CYS A 58 -5.12 -2.42 1.56
CA CYS A 58 -5.79 -2.57 2.84
C CYS A 58 -5.15 -3.67 3.70
N ARG A 59 -4.86 -4.84 3.10
CA ARG A 59 -4.18 -5.96 3.79
C ARG A 59 -2.83 -5.53 4.37
N ILE A 60 -2.01 -4.83 3.59
CA ILE A 60 -0.70 -4.33 4.01
C ILE A 60 -0.85 -3.34 5.17
N ALA A 61 -1.81 -2.41 5.08
CA ALA A 61 -2.09 -1.46 6.15
C ALA A 61 -2.53 -2.17 7.45
N LYS A 62 -3.41 -3.18 7.35
CA LYS A 62 -3.85 -4.01 8.48
C LYS A 62 -2.68 -4.78 9.12
N ARG A 63 -1.83 -5.41 8.32
CA ARG A 63 -0.62 -6.12 8.79
C ARG A 63 0.38 -5.21 9.51
N ASN A 64 0.37 -3.91 9.23
CA ASN A 64 1.21 -2.90 9.88
C ASN A 64 0.49 -2.15 11.01
N ASN A 65 -0.73 -2.55 11.38
CA ASN A 65 -1.56 -1.86 12.38
C ASN A 65 -1.86 -0.39 12.04
N GLU A 66 -1.93 -0.03 10.76
CA GLU A 66 -2.24 1.33 10.30
C GLU A 66 -3.73 1.49 9.95
N GLU A 67 -4.57 1.59 10.98
CA GLU A 67 -6.04 1.63 10.85
C GLU A 67 -6.57 2.78 9.98
N THR A 68 -5.93 3.95 10.04
CA THR A 68 -6.38 5.11 9.24
C THR A 68 -6.13 4.89 7.75
N LEU A 69 -5.00 4.29 7.38
CA LEU A 69 -4.74 3.92 5.99
C LEU A 69 -5.58 2.71 5.55
N ALA A 70 -5.83 1.75 6.44
CA ALA A 70 -6.72 0.63 6.16
C ALA A 70 -8.13 1.11 5.78
N ARG A 71 -8.73 2.02 6.57
CA ARG A 71 -10.03 2.65 6.27
C ARG A 71 -10.01 3.44 4.97
N HIS A 72 -8.91 4.13 4.67
CA HIS A 72 -8.75 4.82 3.39
C HIS A 72 -8.81 3.84 2.22
N TYR A 73 -8.05 2.74 2.25
CA TYR A 73 -8.08 1.76 1.16
C TYR A 73 -9.40 0.99 1.09
N GLU A 74 -10.09 0.77 2.21
CA GLU A 74 -11.46 0.23 2.22
C GLU A 74 -12.43 1.13 1.44
N SER A 75 -12.27 2.45 1.49
CA SER A 75 -13.07 3.38 0.69
C SER A 75 -12.85 3.25 -0.82
N LEU A 76 -11.77 2.58 -1.25
CA LEU A 76 -11.46 2.32 -2.66
C LEU A 76 -11.98 0.96 -3.15
N PHE A 77 -12.63 0.18 -2.28
CA PHE A 77 -13.06 -1.18 -2.62
C PHE A 77 -14.07 -1.21 -3.76
N SER A 78 -13.90 -2.24 -4.59
CA SER A 78 -14.89 -2.73 -5.54
C SER A 78 -15.00 -4.25 -5.43
N VAL A 79 -15.81 -4.87 -6.30
CA VAL A 79 -16.05 -6.32 -6.30
C VAL A 79 -14.73 -7.08 -6.30
N GLY A 80 -14.53 -7.99 -5.32
CA GLY A 80 -13.31 -8.78 -5.14
C GLY A 80 -12.29 -8.21 -4.16
N SER A 81 -12.39 -6.93 -3.76
CA SER A 81 -11.39 -6.30 -2.87
C SER A 81 -11.44 -6.85 -1.44
N HIS A 82 -12.64 -7.12 -0.92
CA HIS A 82 -12.87 -7.50 0.46
C HIS A 82 -12.13 -8.77 0.87
N ALA A 83 -12.16 -9.81 0.03
CA ALA A 83 -11.49 -11.07 0.33
C ALA A 83 -9.96 -10.89 0.45
N LEU A 84 -9.37 -10.06 -0.40
CA LEU A 84 -7.92 -9.82 -0.38
C LEU A 84 -7.47 -8.98 0.81
N ALA A 85 -8.35 -8.13 1.33
CA ALA A 85 -8.11 -7.31 2.51
C ALA A 85 -8.21 -8.08 3.83
N ASP A 86 -8.88 -9.24 3.84
CA ASP A 86 -8.98 -10.12 4.99
C ASP A 86 -7.64 -10.86 5.21
N THR A 87 -6.94 -10.54 6.29
CA THR A 87 -5.62 -11.10 6.61
C THR A 87 -5.62 -12.60 6.87
N ASP A 88 -6.78 -13.20 7.13
CA ASP A 88 -6.95 -14.64 7.37
C ASP A 88 -7.31 -15.40 6.08
N PHE A 89 -7.71 -14.69 5.02
CA PHE A 89 -7.92 -15.30 3.71
C PHE A 89 -6.59 -15.64 3.04
N GLU A 90 -6.42 -16.92 2.67
CA GLU A 90 -5.22 -17.44 2.01
C GLU A 90 -5.39 -17.67 0.49
N GLY A 91 -6.49 -17.23 -0.11
CA GLY A 91 -6.70 -17.33 -1.57
C GLY A 91 -7.57 -18.49 -2.07
N GLY A 92 -8.09 -19.34 -1.17
CA GLY A 92 -9.08 -20.36 -1.52
C GLY A 92 -8.57 -21.42 -2.50
N HIS A 93 -9.24 -21.61 -3.64
CA HIS A 93 -8.79 -22.54 -4.70
C HIS A 93 -7.99 -21.86 -5.83
N ASP A 94 -7.85 -20.53 -5.79
CA ASP A 94 -7.15 -19.77 -6.84
C ASP A 94 -5.64 -19.72 -6.55
N THR A 95 -4.87 -20.40 -7.40
CA THR A 95 -3.40 -20.47 -7.27
C THR A 95 -2.72 -19.12 -7.48
N ARG A 96 -3.27 -18.25 -8.33
CA ARG A 96 -2.73 -16.91 -8.59
C ARG A 96 -2.92 -16.03 -7.37
N ILE A 97 -4.13 -16.04 -6.78
CA ILE A 97 -4.42 -15.25 -5.58
C ILE A 97 -3.60 -15.76 -4.38
N LYS A 98 -3.48 -17.08 -4.20
CA LYS A 98 -2.57 -17.68 -3.19
C LYS A 98 -1.15 -17.13 -3.29
N ALA A 99 -0.57 -17.14 -4.49
CA ALA A 99 0.79 -16.69 -4.70
C ALA A 99 0.95 -15.18 -4.43
N ILE A 100 -0.01 -14.37 -4.89
CA ILE A 100 -0.04 -12.92 -4.64
C ILE A 100 -0.11 -12.65 -3.12
N LEU A 101 -1.06 -13.25 -2.40
CA LEU A 101 -1.24 -13.00 -0.96
C LEU A 101 -0.02 -13.44 -0.15
N ARG A 102 0.55 -14.62 -0.46
CA ARG A 102 1.79 -15.09 0.17
C ARG A 102 2.93 -14.11 -0.05
N HIS A 103 3.12 -13.66 -1.29
CA HIS A 103 4.20 -12.72 -1.61
C HIS A 103 3.99 -11.36 -0.94
N THR A 104 2.77 -10.82 -0.98
CA THR A 104 2.40 -9.58 -0.30
C THR A 104 2.69 -9.66 1.19
N ASP A 105 2.26 -10.73 1.87
CA ASP A 105 2.51 -10.89 3.31
C ASP A 105 4.00 -11.08 3.62
N LEU A 106 4.72 -11.87 2.82
CA LEU A 106 6.15 -12.09 2.99
C LEU A 106 6.94 -10.78 2.88
N VAL A 107 6.73 -10.00 1.82
CA VAL A 107 7.43 -8.72 1.60
C VAL A 107 7.02 -7.70 2.67
N THR A 108 5.77 -7.73 3.12
CA THR A 108 5.27 -6.80 4.15
C THR A 108 5.88 -7.07 5.52
N LEU A 109 5.91 -8.34 5.95
CA LEU A 109 6.28 -8.72 7.31
C LEU A 109 7.75 -9.07 7.45
N ASN A 110 8.34 -9.70 6.42
CA ASN A 110 9.69 -10.26 6.45
C ASN A 110 10.45 -9.97 5.14
N PRO A 111 10.60 -8.70 4.72
CA PRO A 111 11.21 -8.35 3.43
C PRO A 111 12.64 -8.88 3.25
N LYS A 112 13.39 -9.03 4.35
CA LYS A 112 14.76 -9.58 4.36
C LYS A 112 14.81 -11.07 3.97
N ASP A 113 13.70 -11.79 4.10
CA ASP A 113 13.61 -13.22 3.89
C ASP A 113 13.09 -13.57 2.48
N VAL A 114 12.80 -12.55 1.65
CA VAL A 114 12.38 -12.71 0.25
C VAL A 114 13.53 -13.23 -0.59
N LYS A 115 13.28 -14.28 -1.37
CA LYS A 115 14.29 -14.92 -2.23
C LYS A 115 13.82 -15.06 -3.67
N ALA A 116 14.72 -15.50 -4.54
CA ALA A 116 14.44 -15.72 -5.96
C ALA A 116 13.32 -16.77 -6.18
N GLU A 117 13.19 -17.74 -5.27
CA GLU A 117 12.15 -18.76 -5.31
C GLU A 117 10.75 -18.17 -5.09
N ASP A 118 10.62 -17.11 -4.29
CA ASP A 118 9.32 -16.45 -4.07
C ASP A 118 8.84 -15.71 -5.33
N VAL A 119 9.77 -15.13 -6.10
CA VAL A 119 9.48 -14.56 -7.42
C VAL A 119 9.13 -15.66 -8.42
N SER A 120 9.87 -16.78 -8.38
CA SER A 120 9.60 -17.93 -9.25
C SER A 120 8.21 -18.53 -8.98
N ALA A 121 7.77 -18.57 -7.73
CA ALA A 121 6.44 -19.03 -7.35
C ALA A 121 5.32 -18.17 -7.96
N LEU A 122 5.50 -16.85 -8.07
CA LEU A 122 4.55 -15.97 -8.77
C LEU A 122 4.48 -16.32 -10.27
N LYS A 123 5.63 -16.55 -10.91
CA LYS A 123 5.66 -16.96 -12.33
C LYS A 123 4.97 -18.31 -12.55
N SER A 124 5.22 -19.28 -11.68
CA SER A 124 4.55 -20.60 -11.72
C SER A 124 3.04 -20.50 -11.50
N ALA A 125 2.56 -19.47 -10.80
CA ALA A 125 1.14 -19.18 -10.62
C ALA A 125 0.51 -18.38 -11.78
N GLY A 126 1.28 -18.11 -12.85
CA GLY A 126 0.80 -17.47 -14.07
C GLY A 126 0.98 -15.96 -14.14
N LEU A 127 1.68 -15.33 -13.17
CA LEU A 127 2.02 -13.91 -13.28
C LEU A 127 3.18 -13.72 -14.27
N ASN A 128 3.03 -12.76 -15.18
CA ASN A 128 4.15 -12.31 -16.02
C ASN A 128 5.05 -11.33 -15.25
N ASP A 129 6.24 -11.08 -15.79
CA ASP A 129 7.25 -10.22 -15.16
C ASP A 129 6.74 -8.80 -14.89
N ALA A 130 5.95 -8.22 -15.81
CA ALA A 130 5.41 -6.88 -15.62
C ALA A 130 4.41 -6.82 -14.45
N ASP A 131 3.61 -7.87 -14.23
CA ASP A 131 2.67 -7.93 -13.11
C ASP A 131 3.36 -8.19 -11.77
N ILE A 132 4.48 -8.94 -11.78
CA ILE A 132 5.33 -9.10 -10.59
C ILE A 132 5.95 -7.76 -10.19
N VAL A 133 6.45 -6.98 -11.16
CA VAL A 133 6.96 -5.62 -10.91
C VAL A 133 5.86 -4.73 -10.35
N ARG A 134 4.67 -4.71 -10.97
CA ARG A 134 3.51 -3.91 -10.49
C ARG A 134 3.10 -4.27 -9.06
N LEU A 135 3.12 -5.55 -8.71
CA LEU A 135 2.85 -6.02 -7.35
C LEU A 135 3.91 -5.51 -6.37
N SER A 136 5.18 -5.60 -6.76
CA SER A 136 6.32 -5.14 -5.94
C SER A 136 6.27 -3.63 -5.72
N GLU A 137 5.98 -2.86 -6.77
CA GLU A 137 5.80 -1.40 -6.72
C GLU A 137 4.67 -0.99 -5.78
N LEU A 138 3.52 -1.68 -5.86
CA LEU A 138 2.41 -1.46 -4.94
C LEU A 138 2.88 -1.69 -3.50
N ILE A 139 3.44 -2.87 -3.19
CA ILE A 139 3.87 -3.19 -1.82
C ILE A 139 4.89 -2.17 -1.30
N ALA A 140 5.87 -1.81 -2.12
CA ALA A 140 6.89 -0.82 -1.78
C ALA A 140 6.27 0.55 -1.48
N PHE A 141 5.33 1.01 -2.32
CA PHE A 141 4.65 2.29 -2.11
C PHE A 141 3.84 2.31 -0.81
N ILE A 142 3.03 1.27 -0.54
CA ILE A 142 2.23 1.22 0.70
C ILE A 142 3.13 1.18 1.94
N ALA A 143 4.21 0.38 1.90
CA ALA A 143 5.17 0.34 2.99
C ALA A 143 5.89 1.68 3.20
N TYR A 144 6.21 2.41 2.13
CA TYR A 144 6.71 3.78 2.21
C TYR A 144 5.68 4.72 2.86
N GLN A 145 4.44 4.72 2.37
CA GLN A 145 3.38 5.62 2.85
C GLN A 145 3.10 5.42 4.36
N ILE A 146 3.04 4.16 4.81
CA ILE A 146 2.91 3.79 6.23
C ILE A 146 4.03 4.42 7.07
N ARG A 147 5.29 4.29 6.64
CA ARG A 147 6.44 4.83 7.38
C ARG A 147 6.42 6.36 7.44
N VAL A 148 6.03 7.03 6.36
CA VAL A 148 5.89 8.50 6.34
C VAL A 148 4.81 8.93 7.31
N VAL A 149 3.62 8.33 7.24
CA VAL A 149 2.50 8.66 8.14
C VAL A 149 2.88 8.43 9.60
N THR A 150 3.50 7.29 9.91
CA THR A 150 3.95 6.96 11.27
C THR A 150 5.00 7.95 11.77
N GLY A 151 6.02 8.24 10.95
CA GLY A 151 7.08 9.18 11.31
C GLY A 151 6.56 10.60 11.55
N LEU A 152 5.62 11.07 10.72
CA LEU A 152 4.95 12.35 10.89
C LEU A 152 4.18 12.44 12.22
N ARG A 153 3.42 11.39 12.57
CA ARG A 153 2.71 11.32 13.87
C ARG A 153 3.69 11.37 15.05
N LEU A 154 4.80 10.62 14.97
CA LEU A 154 5.82 10.63 16.02
C LEU A 154 6.48 12.00 16.18
N MET A 155 6.81 12.67 15.08
CA MET A 155 7.37 14.03 15.13
C MET A 155 6.38 15.04 15.74
N ALA A 156 5.08 14.90 15.45
CA ALA A 156 4.06 15.81 15.98
C ALA A 156 3.85 15.65 17.49
N GLN A 157 4.18 14.49 18.08
CA GLN A 157 4.09 14.26 19.52
C GLN A 157 5.23 14.93 20.31
N VAL A 158 6.35 15.23 19.64
CA VAL A 158 7.57 15.80 20.27
C VAL A 158 7.86 17.24 19.83
N ALA A 159 7.03 17.81 18.96
CA ALA A 159 7.12 19.18 18.45
C ALA A 159 6.27 20.13 19.31
#